data_AF-A0A5E4LW20-F1
#
_entry.id   AF-A0A5E4LW20-F1
#
_cell.length_a   1.000
_cell.length_b   1.000
_cell.length_c   1.000
_cell.angle_alpha   90.00
_cell.angle_beta   90.00
_cell.angle_gamma   90.00
#
_symmetry.space_group_name_H-M   'P 1'
#
loop_
_entity.id
_entity.type
_entity.pdbx_description
1 polymer ?
#
loop_
_entity_poly.entity_id
_entity_poly.type
_entity_poly.pdbx_seq_one_letter_code
_entity_poly.pdbx_strand_id
1 'polypeptide(L)'
;MTEEDKELELLKAKRLLEMQKNISQKQRLEELKSSEVKPSILPARDVVIKQLGYRGLEILENAEAQFPEETRVVIEKLAELIQSGEITETIDGGQLLTLFRSLGIRVRVQTSIKIEEEGKLVSWSDKLKGTHDSNTEDPQTGNP
;
A
#
# COMPACT_ATOMS: atom_id res chain seq x y z
N MET A 1 -40.42 48.43 -30.90
CA MET A 1 -39.46 47.31 -30.89
C MET A 1 -39.21 46.94 -32.32
N THR A 2 -37.98 47.12 -32.79
CA THR A 2 -37.57 46.86 -34.17
C THR A 2 -37.38 45.36 -34.38
N GLU A 3 -37.40 44.88 -35.63
CA GLU A 3 -37.17 43.47 -35.95
C GLU A 3 -35.78 42.97 -35.48
N GLU A 4 -34.82 43.89 -35.42
CA GLU A 4 -33.45 43.67 -34.91
C GLU A 4 -33.43 43.28 -33.42
N ASP A 5 -34.33 43.85 -32.60
CA ASP A 5 -34.42 43.50 -31.17
C ASP A 5 -34.87 42.05 -30.96
N LYS A 6 -35.77 41.56 -31.83
CA LYS A 6 -36.30 40.18 -31.76
C LYS A 6 -35.27 39.15 -32.21
N GLU A 7 -34.47 39.46 -33.23
CA GLU A 7 -33.40 38.58 -33.69
C GLU A 7 -32.28 38.47 -32.65
N LEU A 8 -31.94 39.60 -31.99
CA LEU A 8 -30.97 39.62 -30.91
C LEU A 8 -31.42 38.78 -29.70
N GLU A 9 -32.71 38.84 -29.37
CA GLU A 9 -33.31 38.05 -28.29
C GLU A 9 -33.26 36.55 -28.60
N LEU A 10 -33.57 36.16 -29.85
CA LEU A 10 -33.50 34.77 -30.31
C LEU A 10 -32.06 34.22 -30.26
N LEU A 11 -31.07 35.04 -30.63
CA LEU A 11 -29.65 34.65 -30.60
C LEU A 11 -29.16 34.42 -29.16
N LYS A 12 -29.59 35.27 -28.21
CA LYS A 12 -29.29 35.13 -26.78
C LYS A 12 -29.93 33.87 -26.20
N ALA A 13 -31.20 33.59 -26.53
CA ALA A 13 -31.91 32.40 -26.09
C ALA A 13 -31.21 31.11 -26.54
N LYS A 14 -30.75 31.07 -27.81
CA LYS A 14 -30.02 29.92 -28.36
C LYS A 14 -28.68 29.69 -27.63
N ARG A 15 -27.94 30.75 -27.31
CA ARG A 15 -26.66 30.66 -26.59
C ARG A 15 -26.83 30.19 -25.15
N LEU A 16 -27.88 30.67 -24.47
CA LEU A 16 -28.21 30.25 -23.09
C LEU A 16 -28.56 28.76 -23.04
N LEU A 17 -29.34 28.26 -24.00
CA LEU A 17 -29.67 26.84 -24.11
C LEU A 17 -28.42 25.97 -24.33
N GLU A 18 -27.50 26.42 -25.18
CA GLU A 18 -26.24 25.73 -25.44
C GLU A 18 -25.36 25.66 -24.18
N MET A 19 -25.28 26.77 -23.42
CA MET A 19 -24.55 26.80 -22.14
C MET A 19 -25.17 25.87 -21.09
N GLN A 20 -26.51 25.88 -20.92
CA GLN A 20 -27.19 24.98 -19.99
C GLN A 20 -27.00 23.51 -20.35
N LYS A 21 -27.02 23.16 -21.64
CA LYS A 21 -26.76 21.80 -22.11
C LYS A 21 -25.33 21.35 -21.78
N ASN A 22 -24.34 22.23 -21.96
CA ASN A 22 -22.95 21.92 -21.65
C ASN A 22 -22.70 21.79 -20.13
N ILE A 23 -23.33 22.64 -19.31
CA ILE A 23 -23.23 22.56 -17.84
C ILE A 23 -23.87 21.26 -17.33
N SER A 24 -25.08 20.91 -17.79
CA SER A 24 -25.76 19.67 -17.37
C SER A 24 -25.03 18.41 -17.82
N GLN A 25 -24.39 18.41 -18.99
CA GLN A 25 -23.53 17.30 -19.43
C GLN A 25 -22.29 17.15 -18.55
N LYS A 26 -21.62 18.25 -18.19
CA LYS A 26 -20.48 18.23 -17.27
C LYS A 26 -20.88 17.79 -15.88
N GLN A 27 -21.99 18.32 -15.34
CA GLN A 27 -22.52 17.92 -14.04
C GLN A 27 -22.93 16.45 -14.04
N ARG A 28 -23.59 15.94 -15.08
CA ARG A 28 -23.89 14.49 -15.20
C ARG A 28 -22.61 13.65 -15.26
N LEU A 29 -21.57 14.09 -15.97
CA LEU A 29 -20.29 13.38 -16.02
C LEU A 29 -19.54 13.43 -14.68
N GLU A 30 -19.62 14.54 -13.95
CA GLU A 30 -19.04 14.69 -12.60
C GLU A 30 -19.84 13.92 -11.56
N GLU A 31 -21.17 13.93 -11.62
CA GLU A 31 -22.08 13.12 -10.79
C GLU A 31 -21.92 11.64 -11.10
N LEU A 32 -21.68 11.22 -12.34
CA LEU A 32 -21.33 9.83 -12.65
C LEU A 32 -19.94 9.46 -12.08
N LYS A 33 -18.99 10.40 -12.02
CA LYS A 33 -17.67 10.17 -11.40
C LYS A 33 -17.70 10.20 -9.87
N SER A 34 -18.60 10.96 -9.26
CA SER A 34 -18.72 11.11 -7.80
C SER A 34 -19.79 10.19 -7.18
N SER A 35 -20.76 9.73 -7.97
CA SER A 35 -21.82 8.80 -7.58
C SER A 35 -21.56 7.37 -8.06
N GLU A 36 -20.39 7.09 -8.65
CA GLU A 36 -19.88 5.74 -8.80
C GLU A 36 -19.37 5.21 -7.43
N VAL A 37 -20.30 5.08 -6.49
CA VAL A 37 -20.38 3.87 -5.65
C VAL A 37 -20.89 2.74 -6.57
N LYS A 38 -20.16 2.47 -7.65
CA LYS A 38 -20.14 1.11 -8.18
C LYS A 38 -19.31 0.33 -7.17
N PRO A 39 -19.64 -0.94 -6.87
CA PRO A 39 -18.60 -1.87 -6.49
C PRO A 39 -17.70 -1.97 -7.73
N SER A 40 -16.82 -0.99 -7.91
CA SER A 40 -15.67 -1.17 -8.76
C SER A 40 -15.05 -2.42 -8.17
N ILE A 41 -14.96 -3.44 -9.02
CA ILE A 41 -14.13 -4.60 -8.75
C ILE A 41 -12.72 -3.98 -8.74
N LEU A 42 -12.38 -3.35 -7.61
CA LEU A 42 -11.04 -2.89 -7.35
C LEU A 42 -10.21 -4.16 -7.53
N PRO A 43 -9.11 -4.10 -8.29
CA PRO A 43 -8.26 -5.26 -8.42
C PRO A 43 -7.94 -5.75 -7.00
N ALA A 44 -7.91 -7.07 -6.79
CA ALA A 44 -7.79 -7.68 -5.45
C ALA A 44 -6.68 -7.01 -4.62
N ARG A 45 -5.59 -6.63 -5.28
CA ARG A 45 -4.49 -5.85 -4.71
C ARG A 45 -4.91 -4.54 -4.06
N ASP A 46 -5.72 -3.72 -4.72
CA ASP A 46 -6.15 -2.40 -4.22
C ASP A 46 -7.06 -2.53 -3.00
N VAL A 47 -7.86 -3.60 -2.94
CA VAL A 47 -8.68 -3.91 -1.75
C VAL A 47 -7.76 -4.21 -0.56
N VAL A 48 -6.76 -5.06 -0.77
CA VAL A 48 -5.79 -5.39 0.28
C VAL A 48 -5.03 -4.14 0.72
N ILE A 49 -4.51 -3.32 -0.21
CA ILE A 49 -3.74 -2.11 0.12
C ILE A 49 -4.51 -1.14 1.02
N LYS A 50 -5.82 -0.96 0.78
CA LYS A 50 -6.65 -0.09 1.61
C LYS A 50 -6.78 -0.58 3.05
N GLN A 51 -6.63 -1.89 3.27
CA GLN A 51 -6.71 -2.53 4.58
C GLN A 51 -5.34 -2.64 5.27
N LEU A 52 -4.23 -2.36 4.58
CA LEU A 52 -2.90 -2.49 5.15
C LEU A 52 -2.57 -1.34 6.12
N GLY A 53 -2.00 -1.70 7.25
CA GLY A 53 -1.52 -0.80 8.29
C GLY A 53 0.00 -0.54 8.20
N TYR A 54 0.63 -0.37 9.36
CA TYR A 54 2.04 0.04 9.46
C TYR A 54 2.96 -0.94 8.73
N ARG A 55 3.74 -0.43 7.78
CA ARG A 55 4.66 -1.20 6.92
C ARG A 55 4.02 -2.35 6.13
N GLY A 56 2.70 -2.42 6.03
CA GLY A 56 2.03 -3.49 5.28
C GLY A 56 2.41 -3.49 3.80
N LEU A 57 2.47 -2.30 3.18
CA LEU A 57 2.82 -2.15 1.78
C LEU A 57 4.23 -2.66 1.45
N GLU A 58 5.22 -2.34 2.30
CA GLU A 58 6.60 -2.81 2.13
C GLU A 58 6.68 -4.35 2.13
N ILE A 59 5.94 -4.99 3.03
CA ILE A 59 5.90 -6.45 3.12
C ILE A 59 5.20 -7.04 1.89
N LEU A 60 4.09 -6.45 1.45
CA LEU A 60 3.36 -6.88 0.26
C LEU A 60 4.25 -6.79 -0.99
N GLU A 61 4.92 -5.66 -1.21
CA GLU A 61 5.82 -5.46 -2.36
C GLU A 61 7.01 -6.44 -2.32
N ASN A 62 7.60 -6.67 -1.15
CA ASN A 62 8.66 -7.66 -1.00
C ASN A 62 8.17 -9.09 -1.30
N ALA A 63 6.94 -9.42 -0.91
CA ALA A 63 6.32 -10.70 -1.20
C ALA A 63 6.05 -10.86 -2.71
N GLU A 64 5.48 -9.83 -3.36
CA GLU A 64 5.24 -9.79 -4.81
C GLU A 64 6.54 -9.95 -5.60
N ALA A 65 7.64 -9.32 -5.15
CA ALA A 65 8.93 -9.40 -5.80
C ALA A 65 9.63 -10.77 -5.63
N GLN A 66 9.50 -11.40 -4.46
CA GLN A 66 10.22 -12.65 -4.14
C GLN A 66 9.42 -13.92 -4.48
N PHE A 67 8.09 -13.85 -4.39
CA PHE A 67 7.16 -14.98 -4.51
C PHE A 67 5.89 -14.56 -5.29
N PRO A 68 6.01 -14.24 -6.59
CA PRO A 68 4.93 -13.60 -7.35
C PRO A 68 3.68 -14.48 -7.48
N GLU A 69 3.83 -15.78 -7.74
CA GLU A 69 2.67 -16.68 -7.95
C GLU A 69 1.97 -16.99 -6.64
N GLU A 70 2.72 -17.26 -5.57
CA GLU A 70 2.18 -17.55 -4.25
C GLU A 70 1.50 -16.30 -3.67
N THR A 71 2.12 -15.14 -3.82
CA THR A 71 1.57 -13.87 -3.33
C THR A 71 0.28 -13.51 -4.06
N ARG A 72 0.17 -13.78 -5.37
CA ARG A 72 -1.08 -13.55 -6.12
C ARG A 72 -2.26 -14.30 -5.50
N VAL A 73 -2.08 -15.59 -5.20
CA VAL A 73 -3.14 -16.41 -4.56
C VAL A 73 -3.51 -15.87 -3.18
N VAL A 74 -2.52 -15.44 -2.39
CA VAL A 74 -2.76 -14.85 -1.06
C VAL A 74 -3.53 -13.53 -1.17
N ILE A 75 -3.18 -12.66 -2.12
CA ILE A 75 -3.88 -11.39 -2.36
C ILE A 75 -5.33 -11.63 -2.76
N GLU A 76 -5.59 -12.57 -3.67
CA GLU A 76 -6.95 -12.92 -4.10
C GLU A 76 -7.80 -13.37 -2.90
N LYS A 77 -7.26 -14.27 -2.06
CA LYS A 77 -7.96 -14.75 -0.87
C LYS A 77 -8.16 -13.68 0.19
N LEU A 78 -7.15 -12.84 0.45
CA LEU A 78 -7.28 -11.72 1.38
C LEU A 78 -8.33 -10.72 0.89
N ALA A 79 -8.36 -10.41 -0.41
CA ALA A 79 -9.36 -9.51 -0.97
C ALA A 79 -10.78 -10.06 -0.84
N GLU A 80 -10.98 -11.36 -1.06
CA GLU A 80 -12.27 -12.04 -0.82
C GLU A 80 -12.70 -11.89 0.64
N LEU A 81 -11.80 -12.17 1.60
CA LEU A 81 -12.10 -12.09 3.02
C LEU A 81 -12.42 -10.65 3.48
N ILE A 82 -11.69 -9.65 2.97
CA ILE A 82 -11.95 -8.24 3.25
C ILE A 82 -13.31 -7.82 2.67
N GLN A 83 -13.61 -8.20 1.43
CA GLN A 83 -14.89 -7.87 0.79
C GLN A 83 -16.09 -8.56 1.46
N SER A 84 -15.90 -9.77 1.96
CA SER A 84 -16.92 -10.50 2.72
C SER A 84 -17.20 -9.89 4.11
N GLY A 85 -16.31 -9.02 4.61
CA GLY A 85 -16.40 -8.42 5.93
C GLY A 85 -15.92 -9.33 7.06
N GLU A 86 -15.30 -10.48 6.76
CA GLU A 86 -14.65 -11.32 7.77
C GLU A 86 -13.42 -10.63 8.36
N ILE A 87 -12.71 -9.84 7.55
CA ILE A 87 -11.58 -9.01 7.98
C ILE A 87 -11.98 -7.54 7.89
N THR A 88 -12.20 -6.92 9.04
CA THR A 88 -12.51 -5.48 9.16
C THR A 88 -11.37 -4.68 9.79
N GLU A 89 -10.47 -5.35 10.51
CA GLU A 89 -9.33 -4.74 11.17
C GLU A 89 -8.17 -4.50 10.21
N THR A 90 -7.39 -3.45 10.46
CA THR A 90 -6.19 -3.13 9.67
C THR A 90 -5.14 -4.22 9.83
N ILE A 91 -4.51 -4.62 8.71
CA ILE A 91 -3.48 -5.65 8.68
C ILE A 91 -2.11 -4.99 8.66
N ASP A 92 -1.39 -5.01 9.78
CA ASP A 92 -0.03 -4.49 9.86
C ASP A 92 0.99 -5.41 9.15
N GLY A 93 2.14 -4.84 8.79
CA GLY A 93 3.23 -5.60 8.13
C GLY A 93 3.72 -6.79 8.96
N GLY A 94 3.70 -6.70 10.29
CA GLY A 94 4.04 -7.83 11.16
C GLY A 94 3.04 -8.99 11.07
N GLN A 95 1.74 -8.68 10.98
CA GLN A 95 0.68 -9.67 10.81
C GLN A 95 0.77 -10.30 9.42
N LEU A 96 0.94 -9.48 8.37
CA LEU A 96 1.10 -9.95 7.00
C LEU A 96 2.34 -10.86 6.84
N LEU A 97 3.46 -10.48 7.45
CA LEU A 97 4.68 -11.30 7.45
C LEU A 97 4.47 -12.63 8.20
N THR A 98 3.69 -12.62 9.27
CA THR A 98 3.35 -13.84 10.03
C THR A 98 2.46 -14.77 9.20
N LEU A 99 1.49 -14.22 8.48
CA LEU A 99 0.65 -14.96 7.53
C LEU A 99 1.50 -15.64 6.44
N PHE A 100 2.38 -14.90 5.78
CA PHE A 100 3.25 -15.49 4.77
C PHE A 100 4.10 -16.65 5.34
N ARG A 101 4.65 -16.47 6.55
CA ARG A 101 5.42 -17.52 7.22
C ARG A 101 4.60 -18.76 7.56
N SER A 102 3.34 -18.61 8.00
CA SER A 102 2.47 -19.75 8.30
C SER A 102 2.10 -20.53 7.02
N LEU A 103 2.05 -19.86 5.88
CA LEU A 103 1.87 -20.46 4.55
C LEU A 103 3.17 -21.01 3.95
N GLY A 104 4.31 -20.94 4.67
CA GLY A 104 5.61 -21.40 4.19
C GLY A 104 6.34 -20.43 3.26
N ILE A 105 5.78 -19.24 3.03
CA ILE A 105 6.34 -18.19 2.18
C ILE A 105 7.28 -17.33 3.03
N ARG A 106 8.60 -17.51 2.85
CA ARG A 106 9.62 -16.82 3.65
C ARG A 106 10.05 -15.51 3.00
N VAL A 107 9.19 -14.50 3.06
CA VAL A 107 9.48 -13.14 2.60
C VAL A 107 10.64 -12.54 3.42
N ARG A 108 11.71 -12.15 2.73
CA ARG A 108 12.84 -11.46 3.33
C ARG A 108 12.58 -9.96 3.37
N VAL A 109 12.84 -9.35 4.53
CA VAL A 109 12.68 -7.92 4.76
C VAL A 109 14.01 -7.39 5.24
N GLN A 110 14.45 -6.26 4.71
CA GLN A 110 15.69 -5.63 5.17
C GLN A 110 15.43 -4.92 6.51
N THR A 111 15.93 -5.50 7.61
CA THR A 111 15.78 -4.94 8.96
C THR A 111 17.13 -4.55 9.52
N SER A 112 17.24 -3.37 10.11
CA SER A 112 18.41 -2.94 10.88
C SER A 112 18.00 -2.49 12.27
N ILE A 113 18.68 -3.00 13.30
CA ILE A 113 18.49 -2.60 14.69
C ILE A 113 19.64 -1.67 15.06
N LYS A 114 19.31 -0.45 15.47
CA LYS A 114 20.28 0.54 15.98
C LYS A 114 20.02 0.73 17.47
N ILE A 115 21.08 0.70 18.26
CA ILE A 115 21.05 0.91 19.71
C ILE A 115 21.77 2.21 20.00
N GLU A 116 21.20 3.03 20.88
CA GLU A 116 21.88 4.21 21.39
C GLU A 116 22.77 3.82 22.56
N GLU A 117 24.07 4.09 22.44
CA GLU A 117 25.06 3.92 23.50
C GLU A 117 25.84 5.23 23.63
N GLU A 118 25.85 5.79 24.85
CA GLU A 118 26.59 7.03 25.15
C GLU A 118 26.27 8.19 24.18
N GLY A 119 25.02 8.30 23.72
CA GLY A 119 24.56 9.34 22.79
C GLY A 119 24.94 9.10 21.32
N LYS A 120 25.50 7.93 20.97
CA LYS A 120 25.80 7.52 19.59
C LYS A 120 24.93 6.33 19.18
N LEU A 121 24.39 6.38 17.96
CA LEU A 121 23.66 5.25 17.37
C LEU A 121 24.64 4.24 16.79
N VAL A 122 24.75 3.07 17.42
CA VAL A 122 25.60 1.95 17.00
C VAL A 122 24.72 0.83 16.45
N SER A 123 25.16 0.16 15.38
CA SER A 123 24.46 -1.01 14.86
C SER A 123 24.60 -2.18 15.83
N TRP A 124 23.49 -2.87 16.13
CA TRP A 124 23.54 -4.06 16.99
C TRP A 124 24.44 -5.16 16.43
N SER A 125 24.49 -5.30 15.10
CA SER A 125 25.37 -6.25 14.41
C SER A 125 26.85 -6.02 14.71
N ASP A 126 27.27 -4.77 14.95
CA ASP A 126 28.66 -4.44 15.27
C ASP A 126 28.98 -4.82 16.72
N LYS A 127 28.03 -4.63 17.65
CA LYS A 127 28.19 -5.05 19.05
C LYS A 127 28.34 -6.56 19.21
N LEU A 128 27.53 -7.35 18.50
CA LEU A 128 27.57 -8.82 18.61
C LEU A 128 28.87 -9.44 18.09
N LYS A 129 29.51 -8.84 17.09
CA LYS A 129 30.77 -9.34 16.55
C LYS A 129 31.94 -9.13 17.52
N GLY A 130 31.91 -8.07 18.34
CA GLY A 130 32.99 -7.73 19.26
C GLY A 130 33.15 -8.66 20.48
N THR A 131 32.18 -9.53 20.77
CA THR A 131 32.20 -10.39 21.96
C THR A 131 32.83 -11.77 21.73
N HIS A 132 33.31 -12.09 20.51
CA HIS A 132 33.74 -13.45 20.15
C HIS A 132 35.26 -13.68 20.13
N ASP A 133 36.10 -12.67 20.38
CA ASP A 133 37.56 -12.71 20.14
C ASP A 133 38.44 -12.64 21.41
N SER A 134 37.97 -13.07 22.58
CA SER A 134 38.83 -13.18 23.77
C SER A 134 38.59 -14.46 24.56
N ASN A 135 39.13 -15.59 24.08
CA ASN A 135 39.65 -16.70 24.91
C ASN A 135 40.23 -17.80 24.02
N THR A 136 41.44 -17.57 23.51
CA THR A 136 42.37 -18.63 23.12
C THR A 136 43.75 -18.15 23.51
N GLU A 137 44.06 -18.25 24.81
CA GLU A 137 45.43 -18.35 25.26
C GLU A 137 45.79 -19.84 25.24
N ASP A 138 46.69 -20.19 24.33
CA ASP A 138 47.22 -21.55 24.17
C ASP A 138 47.82 -22.06 25.48
N PRO A 139 47.53 -23.30 25.93
CA PRO A 139 48.32 -23.91 26.97
C PRO A 139 49.68 -24.26 26.38
N GLN A 140 50.72 -23.51 26.75
CA GLN A 140 52.09 -23.94 26.48
C GLN A 140 52.35 -25.25 27.21
N THR A 141 52.20 -26.35 26.47
CA THR A 141 52.71 -27.67 26.84
C THR A 141 54.23 -27.60 26.92
N GLY A 142 54.78 -28.17 28.01
CA GLY A 142 56.20 -28.27 28.33
C GLY A 142 57.07 -28.85 27.21
N ASN A 143 58.39 -28.79 27.33
CA ASN A 143 59.21 -29.72 28.13
C ASN A 143 60.69 -29.41 27.80
N PRO A 144 61.70 -30.13 28.34
CA PRO A 144 61.87 -30.75 29.67
C PRO A 144 62.92 -30.02 30.53
#